data_AF-A0AAD9R586-F1
#
_entry.id   AF-A0AAD9R586-F1
#
_cell.length_a   1.000
_cell.length_b   1.000
_cell.length_c   1.000
_cell.angle_alpha   90.00
_cell.angle_beta   90.00
_cell.angle_gamma   90.00
#
_symmetry.space_group_name_H-M   'P 1'
#
loop_
_entity.id
_entity.type
_entity.pdbx_description
1 polymer ?
#
loop_
_entity_poly.entity_id
_entity_poly.type
_entity_poly.pdbx_seq_one_letter_code
_entity_poly.pdbx_strand_id
1 'polypeptide(L)'
;MKMRFLGVFIAAVMVEYAYSSPSCENKNKVAVNGIYINTPSWKSCAEIKNNNNEAVSGVYTIETGCGTKLEVYCEMTLGGGGFTFLPRGLTRMKDAKQIVDSLFTDKKNVLLKLMHRTQKQEYYTLIQPHSSWRNQDFGIRVNDFSDYTIPKNHFMKDYFFLGIIPKHLAAKPENRLQGFVSNHRTIQFSNCDRNPNSLFAFLPNHNQQTPLGYHSSNLVYERSGVAFNWRKTAKAIHNPPRTMPNEFFFLTELHFGGCGCYSSSDRWRSFQATAIGIR
;
A
#
# COMPACT_ATOMS: atom_id res chain seq x y z
N MET A 1 7.06 -49.62 55.62
CA MET A 1 7.63 -49.99 54.31
C MET A 1 7.43 -48.82 53.36
N LYS A 2 8.53 -48.20 52.89
CA LYS A 2 8.71 -47.40 51.64
C LYS A 2 7.71 -46.25 51.37
N MET A 3 8.07 -45.08 50.84
CA MET A 3 9.30 -44.48 50.34
C MET A 3 8.97 -43.00 50.12
N ARG A 4 9.91 -42.09 50.42
CA ARG A 4 9.86 -40.71 49.92
C ARG A 4 9.92 -40.72 48.39
N PHE A 5 9.11 -39.90 47.74
CA PHE A 5 9.41 -39.40 46.40
C PHE A 5 9.40 -37.88 46.42
N LEU A 6 10.60 -37.31 46.27
CA LEU A 6 10.80 -35.93 45.87
C LEU A 6 10.25 -35.77 44.44
N GLY A 7 9.21 -34.95 44.28
CA GLY A 7 8.78 -34.48 42.97
C GLY A 7 9.65 -33.31 42.54
N VAL A 8 10.61 -33.58 41.64
CA VAL A 8 11.35 -32.56 40.90
C VAL A 8 10.39 -31.97 39.86
N PHE A 9 9.94 -30.73 40.04
CA PHE A 9 9.26 -29.98 38.98
C PHE A 9 10.32 -29.31 38.11
N ILE A 10 10.56 -29.89 36.94
CA ILE A 10 11.35 -29.29 35.87
C ILE A 10 10.53 -28.13 35.31
N ALA A 11 11.00 -26.91 35.53
CA ALA A 11 10.46 -25.73 34.86
C ALA A 11 10.77 -25.86 33.36
N ALA A 12 9.72 -26.08 32.56
CA ALA A 12 9.82 -26.02 31.11
C ALA A 12 10.09 -24.56 30.71
N VAL A 13 11.31 -24.27 30.27
CA VAL A 13 11.65 -23.00 29.62
C VAL A 13 10.93 -23.00 28.27
N MET A 14 9.85 -22.22 28.21
CA MET A 14 9.20 -21.84 26.95
C MET A 14 10.18 -20.94 26.19
N VAL A 15 10.90 -21.51 25.23
CA VAL A 15 11.64 -20.73 24.24
C VAL A 15 10.61 -20.16 23.27
N GLU A 16 10.17 -18.92 23.54
CA GLU A 16 9.50 -18.11 22.53
C GLU A 16 10.50 -17.87 21.40
N TYR A 17 10.38 -18.64 20.32
CA TYR A 17 10.98 -18.27 19.05
C TYR A 17 10.24 -17.04 18.52
N ALA A 18 10.70 -15.86 18.94
CA ALA A 18 10.46 -14.64 18.19
C ALA A 18 11.04 -14.88 16.79
N TYR A 19 10.17 -15.05 15.80
CA TYR A 19 10.54 -14.97 14.39
C TYR A 19 10.97 -13.53 14.13
N SER A 20 12.23 -13.20 14.45
CA SER A 20 12.84 -11.98 13.97
C SER A 20 12.97 -12.15 12.47
N SER A 21 12.05 -11.52 11.73
CA SER A 21 12.34 -11.14 10.34
C SER A 21 13.72 -10.51 10.33
N PRO A 22 14.67 -10.93 9.47
CA PRO A 22 16.03 -10.43 9.53
C PRO A 22 15.96 -8.92 9.38
N SER A 23 16.18 -8.21 10.50
CA SER A 23 16.23 -6.76 10.52
C SER A 23 17.37 -6.38 9.60
N CYS A 24 17.15 -5.37 8.76
CA CYS A 24 18.21 -4.84 7.93
C CYS A 24 19.36 -4.32 8.82
N GLU A 25 20.36 -5.17 9.06
CA GLU A 25 21.58 -4.76 9.73
C GLU A 25 22.37 -3.87 8.78
N ASN A 26 22.57 -2.63 9.20
CA ASN A 26 23.27 -1.62 8.43
C ASN A 26 24.79 -1.93 8.45
N LYS A 27 25.28 -2.69 7.46
CA LYS A 27 26.68 -3.18 7.42
C LYS A 27 27.69 -2.20 6.83
N ASN A 28 27.34 -0.95 6.53
CA ASN A 28 28.26 0.00 5.90
C ASN A 28 28.47 1.27 6.73
N LYS A 29 29.42 1.20 7.67
CA LYS A 29 30.21 2.37 8.08
C LYS A 29 31.68 2.07 7.80
N VAL A 30 32.10 2.27 6.55
CA VAL A 30 33.52 2.30 6.20
C VAL A 30 33.88 3.75 5.89
N ALA A 31 34.73 4.34 6.74
CA ALA A 31 35.23 5.70 6.58
C ALA A 31 36.42 5.71 5.62
N VAL A 32 36.39 6.61 4.62
CA VAL A 32 37.58 6.99 3.84
C VAL A 32 37.62 8.52 3.76
N ASN A 33 38.70 9.12 4.28
CA ASN A 33 39.14 10.51 4.11
C ASN A 33 38.29 11.67 4.68
N GLY A 34 37.92 11.60 5.97
CA GLY A 34 38.05 12.75 6.88
C GLY A 34 37.24 14.05 6.67
N ILE A 35 36.34 14.14 5.69
CA ILE A 35 35.43 15.30 5.52
C ILE A 35 34.00 14.78 5.49
N TYR A 36 33.29 14.93 6.61
CA TYR A 36 31.86 14.60 6.70
C TYR A 36 31.03 15.81 6.25
N ILE A 37 30.63 15.85 4.99
CA ILE A 37 29.38 16.54 4.63
C ILE A 37 28.26 15.60 5.09
N ASN A 38 27.86 15.71 6.35
CA ASN A 38 26.77 14.91 6.89
C ASN A 38 25.46 15.48 6.35
N THR A 39 25.15 15.21 5.08
CA THR A 39 23.81 15.45 4.55
C THR A 39 22.86 14.60 5.39
N PRO A 40 21.86 15.16 6.08
CA PRO A 40 20.92 14.37 6.85
C PRO A 40 20.30 13.31 5.94
N SER A 41 20.59 12.05 6.26
CA SER A 41 20.04 10.93 5.51
C SER A 41 18.73 10.53 6.17
N TRP A 42 17.64 11.02 5.61
CA TRP A 42 16.30 10.77 6.12
C TRP A 42 15.79 9.41 5.62
N LYS A 43 15.11 8.66 6.48
CA LYS A 43 14.66 7.29 6.19
C LYS A 43 13.29 7.22 5.53
N SER A 44 12.51 8.30 5.62
CA SER A 44 11.16 8.38 5.05
C SER A 44 10.74 9.83 4.84
N CYS A 45 9.70 10.04 4.02
CA CYS A 45 9.08 11.35 3.87
C CYS A 45 8.48 11.88 5.17
N ALA A 46 8.02 10.99 6.06
CA ALA A 46 7.53 11.37 7.38
C ALA A 46 8.65 11.93 8.25
N GLU A 47 9.84 11.34 8.21
CA GLU A 47 11.01 11.86 8.92
C GLU A 47 11.42 13.24 8.39
N ILE A 48 11.45 13.42 7.06
CA ILE A 48 11.69 14.73 6.44
C ILE A 48 10.68 15.76 6.94
N LYS A 49 9.38 15.42 6.93
CA LYS A 49 8.31 16.34 7.36
C LYS A 49 8.45 16.72 8.83
N ASN A 50 8.77 15.78 9.70
CA ASN A 50 8.92 16.02 11.13
C ASN A 50 10.13 16.91 11.46
N ASN A 51 11.19 16.84 10.65
CA ASN A 51 12.40 17.63 10.84
C ASN A 51 12.36 18.97 10.07
N ASN A 52 11.50 19.09 9.06
CA ASN A 52 11.29 20.31 8.31
C ASN A 52 9.80 20.50 7.98
N ASN A 53 9.13 21.31 8.79
CA ASN A 53 7.71 21.62 8.60
C ASN A 53 7.43 22.37 7.29
N GLU A 54 8.43 23.07 6.73
CA GLU A 54 8.36 23.81 5.46
C GLU A 54 8.67 22.93 4.23
N ALA A 55 8.97 21.64 4.43
CA ALA A 55 9.21 20.73 3.32
C ALA A 55 8.00 20.71 2.36
N VAL A 56 8.27 20.91 1.08
CA VAL A 56 7.27 20.94 0.00
C VAL A 56 7.15 19.56 -0.66
N SER A 57 5.99 19.26 -1.26
CA SER A 57 5.82 18.01 -1.98
C SER A 57 6.72 17.95 -3.23
N GLY A 58 7.33 16.79 -3.49
CA GLY A 58 8.30 16.63 -4.58
C GLY A 58 9.08 15.33 -4.50
N VAL A 59 10.04 15.14 -5.40
CA VAL A 59 10.96 13.99 -5.37
C VAL A 59 12.10 14.25 -4.37
N TYR A 60 12.37 13.25 -3.54
CA TYR A 60 13.43 13.22 -2.54
C TYR A 60 14.19 11.90 -2.64
N THR A 61 15.45 11.93 -2.22
CA THR A 61 16.22 10.71 -1.96
C THR A 61 16.16 10.41 -0.48
N ILE A 62 15.64 9.25 -0.11
CA ILE A 62 15.67 8.72 1.26
C ILE A 62 16.68 7.59 1.35
N GLU A 63 17.26 7.37 2.53
CA GLU A 63 18.04 6.17 2.83
C GLU A 63 17.21 5.27 3.73
N THR A 64 16.62 4.26 3.11
CA THR A 64 15.73 3.31 3.79
C THR A 64 16.42 2.67 5.00
N GLY A 65 15.65 2.08 5.91
CA GLY A 65 16.19 1.36 7.07
C GLY A 65 17.20 0.25 6.70
N CYS A 66 17.28 -0.13 5.43
CA CYS A 66 18.21 -1.10 4.87
C CYS A 66 19.47 -0.49 4.23
N GLY A 67 19.75 0.80 4.45
CA GLY A 67 20.91 1.50 3.88
C GLY A 67 20.79 1.74 2.36
N THR A 68 19.66 1.38 1.75
CA THR A 68 19.42 1.60 0.33
C THR A 68 18.91 3.01 0.11
N LYS A 69 19.60 3.77 -0.76
CA LYS A 69 19.10 5.05 -1.27
C LYS A 69 18.00 4.81 -2.29
N LEU A 70 16.86 5.45 -2.08
CA LEU A 70 15.66 5.32 -2.91
C LEU A 70 15.13 6.70 -3.24
N GLU A 71 14.91 6.97 -4.53
CA GLU A 71 14.15 8.13 -4.98
C GLU A 71 12.66 7.85 -4.78
N VAL A 72 12.01 8.74 -4.04
CA VAL A 72 10.59 8.67 -3.69
C VAL A 72 9.93 10.01 -3.93
N TYR A 73 8.63 10.01 -4.21
CA TYR A 73 7.86 11.25 -4.17
C TYR A 73 7.29 11.43 -2.76
N CYS A 74 7.65 12.52 -2.10
CA CYS A 74 7.10 12.90 -0.81
C CYS A 74 5.90 13.83 -0.99
N GLU A 75 4.76 13.46 -0.41
CA GLU A 75 3.60 14.34 -0.28
C GLU A 75 3.58 14.91 1.14
N MET A 76 3.88 16.20 1.27
CA MET A 76 4.12 16.88 2.54
C MET A 76 2.89 17.63 3.08
N THR A 77 1.77 17.63 2.36
CA THR A 77 0.61 18.46 2.70
C THR A 77 -0.69 17.65 2.87
N LEU A 78 -0.99 16.76 1.93
CA LEU A 78 -2.26 16.04 1.91
C LEU A 78 -2.34 15.03 3.07
N GLY A 79 -3.48 14.98 3.76
CA GLY A 79 -3.71 14.03 4.86
C GLY A 79 -2.74 14.17 6.04
N GLY A 80 -2.22 15.37 6.28
CA GLY A 80 -1.20 15.65 7.30
C GLY A 80 0.25 15.51 6.80
N GLY A 81 0.44 15.11 5.53
CA GLY A 81 1.77 15.02 4.92
C GLY A 81 2.60 13.81 5.36
N GLY A 82 3.86 13.79 4.92
CA GLY A 82 4.82 12.73 5.22
C GLY A 82 4.60 11.43 4.44
N PHE A 83 3.71 11.40 3.44
CA PHE A 83 3.49 10.20 2.63
C PHE A 83 4.64 9.99 1.64
N THR A 84 5.17 8.78 1.64
CA THR A 84 6.18 8.26 0.72
C THR A 84 5.51 7.49 -0.41
N PHE A 85 5.50 8.06 -1.61
CA PHE A 85 4.99 7.40 -2.80
C PHE A 85 6.04 6.46 -3.39
N LEU A 86 5.61 5.23 -3.66
CA LEU A 86 6.49 4.15 -4.07
C LEU A 86 6.72 4.18 -5.58
N PRO A 87 7.98 4.17 -6.07
CA PRO A 87 8.27 4.14 -7.49
C PRO A 87 8.05 2.73 -8.07
N ARG A 88 7.74 2.64 -9.37
CA ARG A 88 7.62 1.38 -10.12
C ARG A 88 8.84 0.47 -9.96
N GLY A 89 10.04 1.04 -9.92
CA GLY A 89 11.30 0.30 -9.82
C GLY A 89 11.44 -0.49 -8.50
N LEU A 90 10.80 -0.02 -7.42
CA LEU A 90 10.90 -0.66 -6.11
C LEU A 90 10.38 -2.10 -6.12
N THR A 91 9.39 -2.45 -6.96
CA THR A 91 8.87 -3.83 -7.04
C THR A 91 9.91 -4.86 -7.50
N ARG A 92 11.03 -4.44 -8.10
CA ARG A 92 12.09 -5.32 -8.58
C ARG A 92 13.32 -5.37 -7.67
N MET A 93 13.32 -4.59 -6.59
CA MET A 93 14.42 -4.59 -5.63
C MET A 93 14.39 -5.85 -4.77
N LYS A 94 15.57 -6.39 -4.45
CA LYS A 94 15.69 -7.60 -3.62
C LYS A 94 15.08 -7.39 -2.22
N ASP A 95 15.26 -6.20 -1.67
CA ASP A 95 14.82 -5.84 -0.31
C ASP A 95 13.49 -5.07 -0.31
N ALA A 96 12.72 -5.14 -1.41
CA ALA A 96 11.52 -4.33 -1.59
C ALA A 96 10.48 -4.53 -0.48
N LYS A 97 10.31 -5.77 -0.03
CA LYS A 97 9.39 -6.10 1.06
C LYS A 97 9.83 -5.42 2.36
N GLN A 98 11.09 -5.54 2.73
CA GLN A 98 11.66 -4.96 3.94
C GLN A 98 11.59 -3.42 3.91
N ILE A 99 11.88 -2.82 2.76
CA ILE A 99 11.76 -1.38 2.55
C ILE A 99 10.32 -0.94 2.79
N VAL A 100 9.34 -1.58 2.14
CA VAL A 100 7.92 -1.25 2.31
C VAL A 100 7.44 -1.47 3.74
N ASP A 101 7.83 -2.57 4.38
CA ASP A 101 7.53 -2.85 5.78
C ASP A 101 8.09 -1.76 6.71
N SER A 102 9.28 -1.23 6.42
CA SER A 102 9.90 -0.14 7.19
C SER A 102 9.26 1.24 6.96
N LEU A 103 8.65 1.44 5.78
CA LEU A 103 8.01 2.71 5.41
C LEU A 103 6.53 2.77 5.80
N PHE A 104 5.89 1.63 6.10
CA PHE A 104 4.45 1.57 6.38
C PHE A 104 4.15 1.47 7.87
N THR A 105 4.40 2.57 8.59
CA THR A 105 4.21 2.64 10.04
C THR A 105 2.78 3.03 10.42
N ASP A 106 2.15 3.92 9.66
CA ASP A 106 0.74 4.31 9.76
C ASP A 106 -0.13 3.39 8.89
N LYS A 107 -0.43 2.21 9.42
CA LYS A 107 -1.13 1.15 8.67
C LYS A 107 -2.62 1.41 8.39
N LYS A 108 -3.12 2.58 8.78
CA LYS A 108 -4.53 2.97 8.66
C LYS A 108 -4.75 4.13 7.69
N ASN A 109 -3.68 4.72 7.16
CA ASN A 109 -3.77 5.82 6.22
C ASN A 109 -2.94 5.51 5.00
N VAL A 110 -3.61 5.35 3.85
CA VAL A 110 -2.96 5.18 2.56
C VAL A 110 -3.44 6.29 1.64
N LEU A 111 -2.51 7.05 1.09
CA LEU A 111 -2.82 8.14 0.18
C LEU A 111 -2.62 7.66 -1.26
N LEU A 112 -3.68 7.68 -2.05
CA LEU A 112 -3.62 7.36 -3.46
C LEU A 112 -3.71 8.64 -4.28
N LYS A 113 -2.83 8.81 -5.28
CA LYS A 113 -2.99 9.83 -6.32
C LYS A 113 -3.49 9.20 -7.61
N LEU A 114 -4.46 9.82 -8.26
CA LEU A 114 -5.06 9.36 -9.49
C LEU A 114 -4.65 10.29 -10.63
N MET A 115 -4.13 9.71 -11.71
CA MET A 115 -3.78 10.44 -12.92
C MET A 115 -5.02 10.57 -13.81
N HIS A 116 -5.47 11.80 -14.03
CA HIS A 116 -6.57 12.08 -14.97
C HIS A 116 -6.12 11.79 -16.41
N ARG A 117 -7.03 11.29 -17.25
CA ARG A 117 -6.71 10.87 -18.63
C ARG A 117 -6.41 12.03 -19.56
N THR A 118 -7.27 13.05 -19.54
CA THR A 118 -7.25 14.14 -20.51
C THR A 118 -6.79 15.47 -19.92
N GLN A 119 -6.69 15.55 -18.59
CA GLN A 119 -6.37 16.78 -17.89
C GLN A 119 -4.98 16.61 -17.29
N LYS A 120 -4.15 17.66 -17.37
CA LYS A 120 -2.87 17.73 -16.66
C LYS A 120 -3.10 18.05 -15.17
N GLN A 121 -4.01 17.31 -14.54
CA GLN A 121 -4.51 17.52 -13.19
C GLN A 121 -4.47 16.19 -12.44
N GLU A 122 -3.81 16.20 -11.28
CA GLU A 122 -3.81 15.07 -10.36
C GLU A 122 -4.97 15.18 -9.38
N TYR A 123 -5.46 14.03 -8.95
CA TYR A 123 -6.47 13.92 -7.90
C TYR A 123 -5.94 13.02 -6.80
N TYR A 124 -6.52 13.09 -5.60
CA TYR A 124 -6.15 12.19 -4.51
C TYR A 124 -7.35 11.62 -3.77
N THR A 125 -7.13 10.45 -3.19
CA THR A 125 -7.99 9.86 -2.16
C THR A 125 -7.15 9.41 -0.97
N LEU A 126 -7.49 9.87 0.22
CA LEU A 126 -7.02 9.29 1.47
C LEU A 126 -7.94 8.12 1.84
N ILE A 127 -7.39 6.90 1.89
CA ILE A 127 -8.10 5.68 2.23
C ILE A 127 -7.84 5.35 3.71
N GLN A 128 -8.92 5.02 4.43
CA GLN A 128 -8.91 4.69 5.86
C GLN A 128 -9.88 3.52 6.17
N PRO A 129 -9.67 2.75 7.25
CA PRO A 129 -10.53 1.63 7.60
C PRO A 129 -11.99 2.04 7.78
N HIS A 130 -12.90 1.15 7.38
CA HIS A 130 -14.32 1.28 7.70
C HIS A 130 -14.56 1.20 9.22
N SER A 131 -15.66 1.78 9.71
CA SER A 131 -16.00 1.73 11.14
C SER A 131 -16.08 0.30 11.71
N SER A 132 -16.61 -0.63 10.94
CA SER A 132 -16.69 -2.07 11.28
C SER A 132 -15.31 -2.75 11.41
N TRP A 133 -14.24 -2.16 10.87
CA TRP A 133 -12.89 -2.74 10.83
C TRP A 133 -11.84 -1.77 11.39
N ARG A 134 -12.18 -0.87 12.33
CA ARG A 134 -11.24 0.16 12.85
C ARG A 134 -9.96 -0.41 13.48
N ASN A 135 -10.03 -1.64 13.95
CA ASN A 135 -8.90 -2.36 14.56
C ASN A 135 -8.14 -3.22 13.55
N GLN A 136 -8.59 -3.27 12.30
CA GLN A 136 -7.91 -3.95 11.21
C GLN A 136 -6.98 -2.95 10.50
N ASP A 137 -5.70 -3.29 10.48
CA ASP A 137 -4.72 -2.59 9.67
C ASP A 137 -4.86 -3.00 8.20
N PHE A 138 -4.55 -2.07 7.30
CA PHE A 138 -4.37 -2.43 5.90
C PHE A 138 -3.11 -3.27 5.73
N GLY A 139 -3.14 -4.17 4.75
CA GLY A 139 -1.97 -4.95 4.36
C GLY A 139 -1.34 -4.41 3.09
N ILE A 140 -0.12 -3.88 3.17
CA ILE A 140 0.69 -3.64 1.98
C ILE A 140 1.62 -4.82 1.77
N ARG A 141 1.69 -5.33 0.54
CA ARG A 141 2.61 -6.41 0.13
C ARG A 141 3.30 -6.03 -1.18
N VAL A 142 4.44 -6.65 -1.43
CA VAL A 142 5.21 -6.50 -2.68
C VAL A 142 5.32 -7.88 -3.33
N ASN A 143 4.79 -8.02 -4.55
CA ASN A 143 4.79 -9.28 -5.33
C ASN A 143 4.24 -10.49 -4.56
N ASP A 144 3.40 -10.25 -3.57
CA ASP A 144 2.79 -11.25 -2.70
C ASP A 144 1.34 -10.83 -2.43
N PHE A 145 0.48 -11.83 -2.24
CA PHE A 145 -0.93 -11.64 -1.92
C PHE A 145 -1.33 -12.48 -0.70
N SER A 146 -0.37 -12.92 0.12
CA SER A 146 -0.64 -13.65 1.37
C SER A 146 -1.70 -12.92 2.20
N ASP A 147 -2.67 -13.68 2.73
CA ASP A 147 -3.91 -13.22 3.40
C ASP A 147 -5.00 -12.61 2.50
N TYR A 148 -4.74 -12.41 1.21
CA TYR A 148 -5.65 -11.79 0.24
C TYR A 148 -5.75 -12.57 -1.07
N THR A 149 -6.71 -12.24 -1.93
CA THR A 149 -6.92 -12.97 -3.19
C THR A 149 -5.95 -12.53 -4.28
N ILE A 150 -5.68 -13.42 -5.23
CA ILE A 150 -4.76 -13.16 -6.33
C ILE A 150 -5.35 -12.12 -7.32
N PRO A 151 -4.61 -11.09 -7.73
CA PRO A 151 -5.03 -10.19 -8.81
C PRO A 151 -5.23 -10.96 -10.13
N LYS A 152 -6.16 -10.56 -10.99
CA LYS A 152 -6.33 -11.17 -12.32
C LYS A 152 -5.14 -10.85 -13.22
N ASN A 153 -4.51 -9.69 -13.09
CA ASN A 153 -3.31 -9.36 -13.86
C ASN A 153 -2.00 -9.85 -13.21
N HIS A 154 -2.02 -10.86 -12.33
CA HIS A 154 -0.80 -11.36 -11.68
C HIS A 154 0.27 -11.88 -12.67
N PHE A 155 -0.11 -12.23 -13.90
CA PHE A 155 0.82 -12.63 -14.96
C PHE A 155 1.82 -11.52 -15.34
N MET A 156 1.55 -10.27 -14.95
CA MET A 156 2.50 -9.14 -15.07
C MET A 156 3.63 -9.20 -14.03
N LYS A 157 3.59 -10.17 -13.11
CA LYS A 157 4.59 -10.56 -12.10
C LYS A 157 4.82 -9.55 -10.97
N ASP A 158 5.12 -8.31 -11.33
CA ASP A 158 5.50 -7.27 -10.38
C ASP A 158 4.28 -6.43 -9.98
N TYR A 159 4.06 -6.19 -8.68
CA TYR A 159 2.98 -5.34 -8.18
C TYR A 159 3.17 -4.94 -6.71
N PHE A 160 2.64 -3.78 -6.35
CA PHE A 160 2.24 -3.51 -4.97
C PHE A 160 0.81 -3.96 -4.76
N PHE A 161 0.55 -4.54 -3.60
CA PHE A 161 -0.77 -5.00 -3.21
C PHE A 161 -1.23 -4.22 -1.98
N LEU A 162 -2.44 -3.68 -2.01
CA LEU A 162 -3.11 -3.09 -0.85
C LEU A 162 -4.36 -3.90 -0.55
N GLY A 163 -4.30 -4.67 0.53
CA GLY A 163 -5.43 -5.39 1.08
C GLY A 163 -6.21 -4.55 2.08
N ILE A 164 -7.53 -4.50 1.91
CA ILE A 164 -8.44 -3.72 2.75
C ILE A 164 -8.99 -4.59 3.88
N ILE A 165 -9.46 -5.81 3.57
CA ILE A 165 -9.97 -6.78 4.54
C ILE A 165 -9.34 -8.16 4.24
N PRO A 166 -8.64 -8.79 5.18
CA PRO A 166 -8.07 -10.14 4.99
C PRO A 166 -9.13 -11.19 4.65
N LYS A 167 -8.78 -12.21 3.86
CA LYS A 167 -9.68 -13.27 3.39
C LYS A 167 -10.50 -13.91 4.51
N HIS A 168 -9.86 -14.21 5.64
CA HIS A 168 -10.48 -14.90 6.77
C HIS A 168 -11.56 -14.05 7.47
N LEU A 169 -11.55 -12.72 7.29
CA LEU A 169 -12.61 -11.82 7.72
C LEU A 169 -13.61 -11.56 6.59
N ALA A 170 -13.12 -11.34 5.37
CA ALA A 170 -13.96 -10.99 4.22
C ALA A 170 -14.95 -12.10 3.83
N ALA A 171 -14.62 -13.38 4.07
CA ALA A 171 -15.48 -14.53 3.76
C ALA A 171 -16.56 -14.83 4.82
N LYS A 172 -16.53 -14.17 5.99
CA LYS A 172 -17.43 -14.50 7.09
C LYS A 172 -18.88 -14.08 6.79
N PRO A 173 -19.90 -14.91 7.06
CA PRO A 173 -21.30 -14.59 6.80
C PRO A 173 -21.78 -13.30 7.49
N GLU A 174 -21.32 -13.05 8.71
CA GLU A 174 -21.62 -11.84 9.49
C GLU A 174 -21.03 -10.56 8.85
N ASN A 175 -20.04 -10.70 7.97
CA ASN A 175 -19.31 -9.60 7.36
C ASN A 175 -19.81 -9.30 5.95
N ARG A 176 -21.13 -9.35 5.77
CA ARG A 176 -21.78 -9.13 4.46
C ARG A 176 -21.58 -7.71 3.94
N LEU A 177 -21.70 -6.69 4.80
CA LEU A 177 -21.49 -5.29 4.39
C LEU A 177 -20.03 -4.92 4.63
N GLN A 178 -19.31 -4.63 3.55
CA GLN A 178 -17.87 -4.36 3.55
C GLN A 178 -17.58 -3.01 2.91
N GLY A 179 -16.37 -2.49 3.13
CA GLY A 179 -16.00 -1.20 2.59
C GLY A 179 -14.77 -0.59 3.23
N PHE A 180 -14.58 0.69 2.95
CA PHE A 180 -13.51 1.54 3.47
C PHE A 180 -13.98 3.00 3.45
N VAL A 181 -13.24 3.87 4.12
CA VAL A 181 -13.45 5.32 4.04
C VAL A 181 -12.51 5.89 2.99
N SER A 182 -13.01 6.82 2.18
CA SER A 182 -12.23 7.55 1.19
C SER A 182 -12.57 9.03 1.24
N ASN A 183 -11.58 9.88 1.55
CA ASN A 183 -11.78 11.33 1.73
C ASN A 183 -13.00 11.66 2.62
N HIS A 184 -13.08 10.99 3.78
CA HIS A 184 -14.18 11.08 4.76
C HIS A 184 -15.55 10.56 4.31
N ARG A 185 -15.66 9.96 3.12
CA ARG A 185 -16.88 9.30 2.65
C ARG A 185 -16.75 7.79 2.80
N THR A 186 -17.76 7.17 3.39
CA THR A 186 -17.81 5.71 3.49
C THR A 186 -18.21 5.11 2.14
N ILE A 187 -17.37 4.22 1.62
CA ILE A 187 -17.58 3.49 0.37
C ILE A 187 -17.84 2.03 0.73
N GLN A 188 -19.00 1.50 0.31
CA GLN A 188 -19.48 0.20 0.76
C GLN A 188 -19.99 -0.66 -0.39
N PHE A 189 -20.00 -1.97 -0.16
CA PHE A 189 -20.60 -2.98 -1.02
C PHE A 189 -21.08 -4.18 -0.19
N SER A 190 -22.01 -4.95 -0.77
CA SER A 190 -22.44 -6.23 -0.18
C SER A 190 -21.60 -7.37 -0.76
N ASN A 191 -20.89 -8.11 0.09
CA ASN A 191 -20.32 -9.40 -0.27
C ASN A 191 -21.44 -10.47 -0.28
N CYS A 192 -22.15 -10.57 -1.40
CA CYS A 192 -23.36 -11.38 -1.52
C CYS A 192 -23.12 -12.87 -1.76
N ASP A 193 -21.89 -13.29 -2.07
CA ASP A 193 -21.52 -14.69 -2.37
C ASP A 193 -20.39 -15.22 -1.46
N ARG A 194 -19.93 -14.43 -0.48
CA ARG A 194 -18.79 -14.73 0.43
C ARG A 194 -17.43 -14.80 -0.27
N ASN A 195 -17.30 -14.30 -1.50
CA ASN A 195 -16.01 -14.18 -2.16
C ASN A 195 -15.11 -13.23 -1.35
N PRO A 196 -13.89 -13.64 -0.93
CA PRO A 196 -13.08 -12.85 -0.01
C PRO A 196 -12.28 -11.70 -0.66
N ASN A 197 -12.58 -11.34 -1.91
CA ASN A 197 -11.94 -10.21 -2.60
C ASN A 197 -12.11 -8.90 -1.82
N SER A 198 -11.00 -8.25 -1.46
CA SER A 198 -11.00 -6.92 -0.83
C SER A 198 -9.64 -6.24 -0.98
N LEU A 199 -9.34 -5.75 -2.18
CA LEU A 199 -7.98 -5.30 -2.54
C LEU A 199 -7.91 -4.25 -3.65
N PHE A 200 -6.76 -3.59 -3.69
CA PHE A 200 -6.19 -2.89 -4.83
C PHE A 200 -4.86 -3.56 -5.21
N ALA A 201 -4.58 -3.69 -6.50
CA ALA A 201 -3.28 -4.08 -7.04
C ALA A 201 -2.75 -2.98 -7.96
N PHE A 202 -1.49 -2.59 -7.73
CA PHE A 202 -0.79 -1.54 -8.47
C PHE A 202 0.33 -2.21 -9.27
N LEU A 203 0.09 -2.37 -10.57
CA LEU A 203 0.96 -3.08 -11.48
C LEU A 203 1.82 -2.08 -12.26
N PRO A 204 3.16 -2.10 -12.11
CA PRO A 204 4.06 -1.28 -12.90
C PRO A 204 3.95 -1.55 -14.40
N ASN A 205 3.60 -2.80 -14.74
CA ASN A 205 3.55 -3.33 -16.08
C ASN A 205 4.82 -3.02 -16.88
N HIS A 206 5.99 -3.33 -16.29
CA HIS A 206 7.31 -3.04 -16.85
C HIS A 206 7.52 -3.60 -18.27
N ASN A 207 6.82 -4.69 -18.60
CA ASN A 207 6.91 -5.35 -19.91
C ASN A 207 5.81 -4.89 -20.88
N GLN A 208 5.03 -3.86 -20.53
CA GLN A 208 3.96 -3.28 -21.35
C GLN A 208 2.94 -4.32 -21.85
N GLN A 209 2.61 -5.29 -21.01
CA GLN A 209 1.68 -6.35 -21.34
C GLN A 209 0.24 -5.82 -21.37
N THR A 210 -0.58 -6.35 -22.26
CA THR A 210 -2.00 -6.00 -22.33
C THR A 210 -2.72 -6.50 -21.07
N PRO A 211 -3.50 -5.64 -20.37
CA PRO A 211 -4.34 -6.08 -19.26
C PRO A 211 -5.35 -7.15 -19.69
N LEU A 212 -5.68 -8.06 -18.78
CA LEU A 212 -6.66 -9.12 -19.01
C LEU A 212 -8.02 -8.50 -19.33
N GLY A 213 -8.63 -8.96 -20.42
CA GLY A 213 -9.99 -8.57 -20.83
C GLY A 213 -11.11 -9.10 -19.94
N TYR A 214 -10.85 -9.48 -18.69
CA TYR A 214 -11.89 -9.97 -17.79
C TYR A 214 -12.93 -8.87 -17.52
N HIS A 215 -14.20 -9.18 -17.76
CA HIS A 215 -15.31 -8.22 -17.78
C HIS A 215 -15.14 -7.01 -18.72
N SER A 216 -14.26 -7.08 -19.74
CA SER A 216 -14.07 -5.95 -20.67
C SER A 216 -15.34 -5.58 -21.45
N SER A 217 -16.22 -6.55 -21.71
CA SER A 217 -17.54 -6.34 -22.34
C SER A 217 -18.62 -5.84 -21.37
N ASN A 218 -18.36 -5.83 -20.06
CA ASN A 218 -19.30 -5.38 -19.04
C ASN A 218 -18.71 -4.23 -18.21
N LEU A 219 -19.00 -2.99 -18.64
CA LEU A 219 -18.46 -1.77 -18.04
C LEU A 219 -19.27 -1.23 -16.85
N VAL A 220 -20.07 -2.07 -16.19
CA VAL A 220 -20.92 -1.65 -15.06
C VAL A 220 -20.08 -1.07 -13.91
N TYR A 221 -18.92 -1.67 -13.60
CA TYR A 221 -18.05 -1.26 -12.49
C TYR A 221 -17.22 0.00 -12.79
N GLU A 222 -17.11 0.36 -14.06
CA GLU A 222 -16.48 1.59 -14.53
C GLU A 222 -17.42 2.79 -14.35
N ARG A 223 -18.74 2.54 -14.28
CA ARG A 223 -19.81 3.55 -14.24
C ARG A 223 -20.63 3.57 -12.95
N SER A 224 -20.53 2.53 -12.13
CA SER A 224 -21.31 2.37 -10.90
C SER A 224 -20.61 1.43 -9.90
N GLY A 225 -21.14 1.35 -8.67
CA GLY A 225 -20.63 0.46 -7.63
C GLY A 225 -19.39 0.98 -6.92
N VAL A 226 -18.79 0.10 -6.10
CA VAL A 226 -17.73 0.44 -5.13
C VAL A 226 -16.53 1.16 -5.76
N ALA A 227 -16.00 0.66 -6.89
CA ALA A 227 -14.84 1.26 -7.55
C ALA A 227 -15.15 2.63 -8.17
N PHE A 228 -16.32 2.79 -8.78
CA PHE A 228 -16.76 4.08 -9.31
C PHE A 228 -17.02 5.10 -8.20
N ASN A 229 -17.69 4.67 -7.13
CA ASN A 229 -17.99 5.52 -5.98
C ASN A 229 -16.71 5.97 -5.28
N TRP A 230 -15.70 5.11 -5.15
CA TRP A 230 -14.37 5.50 -4.68
C TRP A 230 -13.75 6.57 -5.58
N ARG A 231 -13.70 6.38 -6.91
CA ARG A 231 -13.12 7.39 -7.81
C ARG A 231 -13.87 8.74 -7.74
N LYS A 232 -15.16 8.74 -7.42
CA LYS A 232 -15.95 9.96 -7.20
C LYS A 232 -15.60 10.73 -5.93
N THR A 233 -14.94 10.12 -4.94
CA THR A 233 -14.47 10.85 -3.76
C THR A 233 -13.17 11.61 -4.02
N ALA A 234 -12.51 11.35 -5.16
CA ALA A 234 -11.23 11.93 -5.49
C ALA A 234 -11.31 13.46 -5.55
N LYS A 235 -10.38 14.13 -4.88
CA LYS A 235 -10.30 15.60 -4.81
C LYS A 235 -9.16 16.07 -5.71
N ALA A 236 -9.41 17.12 -6.49
CA ALA A 236 -8.36 17.72 -7.33
C ALA A 236 -7.25 18.33 -6.45
N ILE A 237 -6.00 18.17 -6.87
CA ILE A 237 -4.84 18.81 -6.24
C ILE A 237 -4.59 20.14 -6.93
N HIS A 238 -5.07 21.24 -6.37
CA HIS A 238 -4.89 22.56 -7.00
C HIS A 238 -3.47 23.09 -6.76
N ASN A 239 -2.85 23.62 -7.82
CA ASN A 239 -1.53 24.28 -7.79
C ASN A 239 -0.45 23.45 -7.07
N PRO A 240 -0.19 22.19 -7.48
CA PRO A 240 0.83 21.39 -6.84
C PRO A 240 2.21 22.05 -7.04
N PRO A 241 3.07 22.11 -6.00
CA PRO A 241 4.40 22.71 -6.13
C PRO A 241 5.25 21.99 -7.17
N ARG A 242 5.06 20.67 -7.32
CA ARG A 242 5.62 19.84 -8.38
C ARG A 242 4.60 18.78 -8.80
N THR A 243 4.52 18.50 -10.09
CA THR A 243 3.73 17.37 -10.61
C THR A 243 4.46 16.06 -10.31
N MET A 244 3.73 15.02 -9.92
CA MET A 244 4.30 13.70 -9.68
C MET A 244 4.77 13.08 -11.00
N PRO A 245 6.03 12.61 -11.06
CA PRO A 245 6.53 11.93 -12.25
C PRO A 245 5.78 10.61 -12.57
N ASN A 246 5.82 10.18 -13.83
CA ASN A 246 5.05 9.03 -14.33
C ASN A 246 5.51 7.68 -13.74
N GLU A 247 6.77 7.58 -13.32
CA GLU A 247 7.35 6.38 -12.69
C GLU A 247 6.70 6.02 -11.35
N PHE A 248 5.84 6.87 -10.79
CA PHE A 248 5.07 6.59 -9.58
C PHE A 248 3.63 6.12 -9.87
N PHE A 249 3.15 6.18 -11.11
CA PHE A 249 1.77 5.81 -11.45
C PHE A 249 1.70 4.39 -11.97
N PHE A 250 0.69 3.60 -11.57
CA PHE A 250 0.58 2.17 -11.91
C PHE A 250 -0.73 1.88 -12.63
N LEU A 251 -0.73 0.87 -13.52
CA LEU A 251 -1.98 0.21 -13.90
C LEU A 251 -2.62 -0.31 -12.60
N THR A 252 -3.88 0.03 -12.36
CA THR A 252 -4.52 -0.25 -11.08
C THR A 252 -5.73 -1.14 -11.26
N GLU A 253 -5.78 -2.20 -10.48
CA GLU A 253 -6.85 -3.19 -10.50
C GLU A 253 -7.51 -3.28 -9.12
N LEU A 254 -8.83 -3.42 -9.08
CA LEU A 254 -9.62 -3.51 -7.84
C LEU A 254 -10.49 -4.74 -7.84
N HIS A 255 -10.51 -5.44 -6.70
CA HIS A 255 -11.39 -6.57 -6.48
C HIS A 255 -12.12 -6.41 -5.15
N PHE A 256 -13.45 -6.47 -5.23
CA PHE A 256 -14.32 -6.49 -4.07
C PHE A 256 -15.36 -7.59 -4.26
N GLY A 257 -15.50 -8.46 -3.26
CA GLY A 257 -16.23 -9.72 -3.33
C GLY A 257 -17.73 -9.57 -3.57
N GLY A 258 -18.34 -10.64 -4.08
CA GLY A 258 -19.75 -10.74 -4.41
C GLY A 258 -20.23 -9.62 -5.31
N CYS A 259 -21.08 -8.77 -4.75
CA CYS A 259 -21.73 -7.68 -5.45
C CYS A 259 -20.87 -6.40 -5.43
N GLY A 260 -19.57 -6.53 -5.13
CA GLY A 260 -18.58 -5.46 -5.11
C GLY A 260 -18.16 -5.03 -6.52
N CYS A 261 -17.02 -5.52 -7.00
CA CYS A 261 -16.59 -5.31 -8.38
C CYS A 261 -15.35 -6.12 -8.77
N TYR A 262 -15.14 -6.19 -10.08
CA TYR A 262 -13.82 -6.24 -10.70
C TYR A 262 -13.65 -5.02 -11.63
N SER A 263 -12.59 -4.23 -11.48
CA SER A 263 -12.30 -3.14 -12.41
C SER A 263 -10.80 -2.88 -12.55
N SER A 264 -10.38 -2.35 -13.70
CA SER A 264 -8.98 -2.05 -13.99
C SER A 264 -8.85 -0.69 -14.70
N SER A 265 -7.76 0.03 -14.44
CA SER A 265 -7.62 1.44 -14.76
C SER A 265 -7.53 1.73 -16.25
N ASP A 266 -7.15 0.75 -17.06
CA ASP A 266 -7.22 0.79 -18.52
C ASP A 266 -8.65 1.05 -19.05
N ARG A 267 -9.69 0.69 -18.28
CA ARG A 267 -11.10 0.87 -18.67
C ARG A 267 -11.80 2.08 -18.04
N TRP A 268 -11.19 2.72 -17.05
CA TRP A 268 -11.84 3.85 -16.36
C TRP A 268 -11.93 5.07 -17.28
N ARG A 269 -13.02 5.82 -17.21
CA ARG A 269 -13.26 6.98 -18.11
C ARG A 269 -12.42 8.21 -17.78
N SER A 270 -12.32 8.57 -16.50
CA SER A 270 -11.68 9.84 -16.09
C SER A 270 -10.21 9.66 -15.71
N PHE A 271 -9.83 8.48 -15.22
CA PHE A 271 -8.50 8.20 -14.68
C PHE A 271 -7.87 7.03 -15.43
N GLN A 272 -6.54 6.95 -15.47
CA GLN A 272 -5.82 5.87 -16.18
C GLN A 272 -4.81 5.12 -15.31
N ALA A 273 -4.37 5.72 -14.21
CA ALA A 273 -3.40 5.10 -13.33
C ALA A 273 -3.53 5.67 -11.92
N THR A 274 -2.95 4.96 -10.96
CA THR A 274 -2.92 5.37 -9.55
C THR A 274 -1.51 5.22 -9.01
N ALA A 275 -1.05 6.17 -8.21
CA ALA A 275 0.16 6.08 -7.40
C ALA A 275 -0.22 5.77 -5.95
N ILE A 276 0.61 4.99 -5.24
CA ILE A 276 0.38 4.61 -3.85
C ILE A 276 1.41 5.25 -2.92
N GLY A 277 0.91 5.96 -1.91
CA GLY A 277 1.69 6.62 -0.86
C GLY A 277 1.39 6.05 0.52
N ILE A 278 2.46 5.72 1.25
CA ILE A 278 2.44 5.15 2.60
C ILE A 278 3.32 5.97 3.54
N ARG A 279 3.11 5.85 4.85
CA ARG A 279 3.99 6.44 5.86
C ARG A 279 3.98 5.56 7.10
#